data_AF-A0A1J3F234-F1
#
_entry.id   AF-A0A1J3F234-F1
#
_cell.length_a   1.000
_cell.length_b   1.000
_cell.length_c   1.000
_cell.angle_alpha   90.00
_cell.angle_beta   90.00
_cell.angle_gamma   90.00
#
_symmetry.space_group_name_H-M   'P 1'
#
loop_
_entity.id
_entity.type
_entity.pdbx_description
1 polymer ?
#
loop_
_entity_poly.entity_id
_entity_poly.type
_entity_poly.pdbx_seq_one_letter_code
_entity_poly.pdbx_strand_id
1 'polypeptide(L)'
;KTNTSSGYVLAEVPIRFSPPPRARFWGLVAVGSNIYNIGSRSNYEAYSSTVSVLDCRTHTWQEGPSLPVKLTSISASVLDEKIYVAGLCKDGDS
;
A
#
# COMPACT_ATOMS: atom_id res chain seq x y z
N LYS A 1 36.20 -5.73 -11.64
CA LYS A 1 34.78 -5.32 -11.46
C LYS A 1 34.22 -6.11 -10.29
N THR A 2 34.22 -5.55 -9.10
CA THR A 2 33.71 -6.22 -7.89
C THR A 2 32.19 -6.09 -7.90
N ASN A 3 31.51 -7.23 -7.96
CA ASN A 3 30.06 -7.31 -7.90
C ASN A 3 29.65 -7.14 -6.43
N THR A 4 29.47 -5.89 -6.01
CA THR A 4 29.06 -5.57 -4.64
C THR A 4 27.60 -5.96 -4.49
N SER A 5 27.35 -7.14 -3.92
CA SER A 5 26.05 -7.48 -3.34
C SER A 5 25.66 -6.33 -2.41
N SER A 6 24.48 -5.76 -2.60
CA SER A 6 23.98 -4.60 -1.85
C SER A 6 23.73 -4.88 -0.36
N GLY A 7 24.02 -6.09 0.12
CA GLY A 7 23.82 -6.52 1.50
C GLY A 7 22.35 -6.81 1.84
N TYR A 8 21.42 -6.55 0.93
CA TYR A 8 20.01 -6.84 1.12
C TYR A 8 19.71 -8.30 0.81
N VAL A 9 18.99 -8.95 1.73
CA VAL A 9 18.48 -10.31 1.58
C VAL A 9 16.97 -10.28 1.46
N LEU A 10 16.41 -11.19 0.67
CA LEU A 10 14.97 -11.41 0.65
C LEU A 10 14.58 -12.17 1.92
N ALA A 11 13.57 -11.66 2.62
CA ALA A 11 13.01 -12.31 3.79
C ALA A 11 11.50 -12.47 3.58
N GLU A 12 10.99 -13.64 3.94
CA GLU A 12 9.55 -13.87 4.05
C GLU A 12 9.04 -13.25 5.35
N VAL A 13 7.91 -12.54 5.27
CA VAL A 13 7.27 -11.94 6.45
C VAL A 13 6.17 -12.89 6.92
N PRO A 14 6.29 -13.52 8.11
CA PRO A 14 5.23 -14.34 8.66
C PRO A 14 4.08 -13.45 9.15
N ILE A 15 3.09 -13.23 8.29
CA ILE A 15 1.91 -12.40 8.60
C ILE A 15 1.02 -13.16 9.58
N ARG A 16 1.11 -12.83 10.87
CA ARG A 16 0.28 -13.41 11.92
C ARG A 16 -0.97 -12.53 12.10
N PHE A 17 -2.16 -13.10 11.86
CA PHE A 17 -3.50 -12.53 12.19
C PHE A 17 -4.26 -11.63 11.20
N SER A 18 -4.10 -11.78 9.89
CA SER A 18 -5.17 -11.44 8.92
C SER A 18 -4.69 -11.91 7.55
N PRO A 19 -5.52 -12.51 6.67
CA PRO A 19 -5.14 -12.55 5.27
C PRO A 19 -4.85 -11.10 4.85
N PRO A 20 -3.66 -10.80 4.28
CA PRO A 20 -3.33 -9.44 3.93
C PRO A 20 -4.47 -8.87 3.08
N PRO A 21 -4.97 -7.63 3.37
CA PRO A 21 -5.90 -6.97 2.48
C PRO A 21 -5.30 -7.06 1.08
N ARG A 22 -6.05 -7.60 0.09
CA ARG A 22 -5.51 -8.01 -1.22
C ARG A 22 -4.58 -6.93 -1.77
N ALA A 23 -3.28 -7.11 -1.54
CA ALA A 23 -2.30 -6.08 -1.82
C ALA A 23 -2.07 -6.07 -3.32
N ARG A 24 -2.19 -4.89 -3.93
CA ARG A 24 -1.88 -4.71 -5.35
C ARG A 24 -0.63 -3.85 -5.44
N PHE A 25 0.30 -4.29 -6.27
CA PHE A 25 1.63 -3.68 -6.38
C PHE A 25 1.61 -2.18 -6.72
N TRP A 26 0.55 -1.68 -7.37
CA TRP A 26 0.42 -0.24 -7.69
C TRP A 26 0.13 0.68 -6.50
N GLY A 27 -0.38 0.14 -5.39
CA GLY A 27 -0.75 0.90 -4.19
C GLY A 27 0.18 0.68 -3.00
N LEU A 28 1.30 -0.02 -3.20
CA LEU A 28 2.26 -0.33 -2.14
C LEU A 28 3.33 0.75 -2.03
N VAL A 29 3.53 1.27 -0.82
CA VAL A 29 4.52 2.31 -0.54
C VAL A 29 5.25 2.02 0.76
N ALA A 30 6.58 2.06 0.75
CA ALA A 30 7.40 1.89 1.95
C ALA A 30 7.81 3.25 2.52
N VAL A 31 7.56 3.47 3.81
CA VAL A 31 7.99 4.66 4.56
C VAL A 31 8.49 4.22 5.93
N GLY A 32 9.78 4.45 6.22
CA GLY A 32 10.39 3.99 7.46
C GLY A 32 10.30 2.47 7.62
N SER A 33 9.74 2.01 8.74
CA SER A 33 9.50 0.57 9.02
C SER A 33 8.12 0.08 8.59
N ASN A 34 7.37 0.87 7.81
CA ASN A 34 5.99 0.57 7.46
C ASN A 34 5.83 0.37 5.95
N ILE A 35 4.94 -0.55 5.57
CA ILE A 35 4.45 -0.68 4.20
C ILE A 35 2.96 -0.32 4.18
N TYR A 36 2.62 0.70 3.42
CA TYR A 36 1.25 1.15 3.19
C TYR A 36 0.68 0.42 1.98
N ASN A 37 -0.50 -0.16 2.13
CA ASN A 37 -1.30 -0.78 1.07
C ASN A 37 -2.54 0.09 0.85
N ILE A 38 -2.54 0.83 -0.25
CA ILE A 38 -3.52 1.85 -0.55
C ILE A 38 -4.49 1.31 -1.60
N GLY A 39 -5.77 1.64 -1.45
CA GLY A 39 -6.81 1.33 -2.43
C GLY A 39 -6.99 -0.17 -2.65
N SER A 40 -6.97 -0.96 -1.57
CA SER A 40 -7.18 -2.41 -1.67
C SER A 40 -8.54 -2.67 -2.31
N ARG A 41 -8.52 -3.31 -3.49
CA ARG A 41 -9.73 -3.56 -4.27
C ARG A 41 -10.49 -4.73 -3.67
N SER A 42 -11.72 -4.49 -3.20
CA SER A 42 -12.66 -5.58 -2.99
C SER A 42 -13.07 -6.15 -4.35
N ASN A 43 -13.45 -7.42 -4.41
CA ASN A 43 -13.90 -8.06 -5.65
C ASN A 43 -15.19 -7.45 -6.23
N TYR A 44 -15.88 -6.58 -5.48
CA TYR A 44 -17.16 -5.99 -5.86
C TYR A 44 -17.11 -4.48 -6.08
N GLU A 45 -16.13 -3.75 -5.52
CA GLU A 45 -15.99 -2.30 -5.71
C GLU A 45 -14.80 -1.95 -6.58
N ALA A 46 -15.05 -1.18 -7.66
CA ALA A 46 -13.99 -0.68 -8.53
C ALA A 46 -13.17 0.44 -7.88
N TYR A 47 -13.78 1.21 -6.98
CA TYR A 47 -13.18 2.35 -6.28
C TYR A 47 -12.98 2.01 -4.81
N SER A 48 -11.84 2.38 -4.24
CA SER A 48 -11.54 2.15 -2.82
C SER A 48 -10.88 3.37 -2.20
N SER A 49 -11.21 3.61 -0.93
CA SER A 49 -10.53 4.59 -0.07
C SER A 49 -9.73 3.91 1.04
N THR A 50 -9.68 2.58 1.08
CA THR A 50 -9.07 1.85 2.19
C THR A 50 -7.55 1.98 2.17
N VAL A 51 -6.97 2.09 3.37
CA VAL A 51 -5.53 2.04 3.58
C VAL A 51 -5.26 1.07 4.70
N SER A 52 -4.31 0.16 4.49
CA SER A 52 -3.81 -0.73 5.53
C SER A 52 -2.31 -0.59 5.64
N VAL A 53 -1.77 -0.70 6.84
CA VAL A 53 -0.35 -0.49 7.12
C VAL A 53 0.22 -1.75 7.74
N LEU A 54 1.27 -2.28 7.14
CA LEU A 54 2.08 -3.34 7.71
C LEU A 54 3.20 -2.69 8.52
N ASP A 55 3.21 -2.92 9.83
CA ASP A 55 4.38 -2.66 10.65
C ASP A 55 5.37 -3.82 10.45
N CYS A 56 6.51 -3.53 9.80
CA CYS A 56 7.52 -4.54 9.50
C CYS A 56 8.35 -4.97 10.71
N ARG A 57 8.19 -4.33 11.87
CA ARG A 57 8.89 -4.73 13.12
C ARG A 57 8.12 -5.81 13.85
N THR A 58 6.80 -5.72 13.83
CA THR A 58 5.90 -6.66 14.50
C THR A 58 5.28 -7.68 13.54
N HIS A 59 5.38 -7.43 12.23
CA HIS A 59 4.77 -8.20 11.15
C HIS A 59 3.23 -8.26 11.25
N THR A 60 2.62 -7.14 11.63
CA THR A 60 1.16 -7.02 11.82
C THR A 60 0.56 -5.98 10.90
N TRP A 61 -0.59 -6.29 10.32
CA TRP A 61 -1.42 -5.33 9.58
C TRP A 61 -2.32 -4.55 10.54
N GLN A 62 -2.45 -3.25 10.27
CA GLN A 62 -3.33 -2.35 10.98
C GLN A 62 -4.11 -1.51 9.96
N GLU A 63 -5.28 -1.01 10.34
CA GLU A 63 -6.02 -0.05 9.53
C GLU A 63 -5.34 1.33 9.59
N GLY A 64 -5.15 1.95 8.43
CA GLY A 64 -4.61 3.31 8.30
C GLY A 64 -5.72 4.34 8.05
N PRO A 65 -5.36 5.63 8.00
CA PRO A 65 -6.32 6.67 7.62
C PRO A 65 -6.80 6.44 6.19
N SER A 66 -8.13 6.41 6.01
CA SER A 66 -8.74 6.27 4.69
C SER A 66 -8.45 7.48 3.79
N LEU A 67 -8.40 7.25 2.48
CA LEU A 67 -8.35 8.34 1.50
C LEU A 67 -9.61 9.22 1.60
N PRO A 68 -9.49 10.54 1.42
CA PRO A 68 -10.64 11.44 1.44
C PRO A 68 -11.61 11.21 0.27
N VAL A 69 -11.14 10.56 -0.81
CA VAL A 69 -11.92 10.22 -2.01
C VAL A 69 -11.65 8.76 -2.37
N LYS A 70 -12.69 8.04 -2.82
CA LYS A 70 -12.53 6.68 -3.36
C LYS A 70 -11.90 6.75 -4.75
N LEU A 71 -10.79 6.03 -4.96
CA LEU A 71 -10.05 6.01 -6.21
C LEU A 71 -10.01 4.62 -6.85
N THR A 72 -9.87 4.58 -8.17
CA THR A 72 -9.54 3.38 -8.97
C THR A 72 -8.31 3.63 -9.83
N SER A 73 -7.73 2.57 -10.40
CA SER A 73 -6.51 2.64 -11.24
C SER A 73 -5.41 3.49 -10.60
N ILE A 74 -5.14 3.26 -9.31
CA ILE A 74 -4.27 4.12 -8.53
C ILE A 74 -2.79 3.89 -8.82
N SER A 75 -1.98 4.89 -8.52
CA SER A 75 -0.53 4.82 -8.32
C SER A 75 -0.17 5.63 -7.09
N ALA A 76 0.74 5.12 -6.27
CA ALA A 76 1.21 5.81 -5.07
C ALA A 76 2.74 5.90 -5.03
N SER A 77 3.25 7.01 -4.49
CA SER A 77 4.70 7.26 -4.36
C SER A 77 5.00 8.13 -3.14
N VAL A 78 6.26 8.09 -2.69
CA VAL A 78 6.77 8.96 -1.63
C VAL A 78 7.53 10.13 -2.25
N LEU A 79 7.22 11.34 -1.81
CA LEU A 79 7.99 12.54 -2.10
C LEU A 79 7.99 13.43 -0.85
N ASP A 80 9.16 13.91 -0.44
CA ASP A 80 9.32 14.78 0.74
C ASP A 80 8.58 14.27 1.98
N GLU A 81 8.81 13.01 2.33
CA GLU A 81 8.22 12.31 3.49
C GLU A 81 6.69 12.18 3.45
N LYS A 82 6.06 12.49 2.31
CA LYS A 82 4.61 12.40 2.10
C LYS A 82 4.29 11.32 1.08
N ILE A 83 3.19 10.64 1.32
CA ILE A 83 2.62 9.68 0.37
C ILE A 83 1.64 10.43 -0.53
N TYR A 84 1.92 10.42 -1.83
CA TYR A 84 1.02 10.93 -2.86
C TYR A 84 0.32 9.76 -3.53
N VAL A 85 -0.99 9.92 -3.75
CA VAL A 85 -1.84 8.91 -4.40
C VAL A 85 -2.57 9.59 -5.55
N ALA A 86 -2.34 9.10 -6.75
CA ALA A 86 -3.05 9.52 -7.96
C ALA A 86 -3.94 8.38 -8.44
N GLY A 87 -5.10 8.70 -9.01
CA GLY A 87 -6.02 7.72 -9.54
C GLY A 87 -7.27 8.40 -10.12
N LEU A 88 -8.22 7.58 -10.55
CA LEU A 88 -9.49 8.04 -11.08
C LEU A 88 -10.53 8.04 -9.96
N CYS A 89 -11.23 9.14 -9.75
CA CYS A 89 -12.45 9.18 -8.94
C CYS A 89 -13.67 8.97 -9.85
N LYS A 90 -14.81 8.58 -9.27
CA LYS A 90 -16.06 8.61 -10.02
C LYS A 90 -16.51 10.07 -10.08
N ASP A 91 -16.68 10.60 -11.28
CA ASP A 91 -17.34 11.89 -11.44
C ASP A 91 -18.76 11.77 -10.87
N GLY A 92 -19.08 12.64 -9.91
CA GLY A 92 -20.44 12.80 -9.42
C GLY A 92 -21.20 13.63 -10.43
N ASP A 93 -21.66 13.01 -11.53
CA ASP A 93 -22.88 13.39 -12.24
C ASP A 93 -23.12 12.46 -13.45
N SER A 94 -24.11 11.59 -13.27
CA SER A 94 -25.08 11.16 -14.29
C SER A 94 -26.29 10.56 -13.58
#